data_AF-A0A349ZXQ8-F1
#
_entry.id   AF-A0A349ZXQ8-F1
#
_cell.length_a   1.000
_cell.length_b   1.000
_cell.length_c   1.000
_cell.angle_alpha   90.00
_cell.angle_beta   90.00
_cell.angle_gamma   90.00
#
_symmetry.space_group_name_H-M   'P 1'
#
loop_
_entity.id
_entity.type
_entity.pdbx_description
1 polymer ?
#
loop_
_entity_poly.entity_id
_entity_poly.type
_entity_poly.pdbx_seq_one_letter_code
_entity_poly.pdbx_strand_id
1 'polypeptide(L)' 'MKKKNVAVVMGGYSEEYKVSLKSGELIFSSLNRDLYNVYKVVILKKDWYFIDDRGNHLPVDKADFSVTLSSGFKVTFD' A
#
# COMPACT_ATOMS: atom_id res chain seq x y z
N MET A 1 -20.63 -7.45 7.34
CA MET A 1 -19.31 -8.10 7.22
C MET A 1 -18.23 -7.04 7.25
N LYS A 2 -17.10 -7.28 7.93
CA LYS A 2 -15.98 -6.33 7.98
C LYS A 2 -15.23 -6.41 6.63
N LYS A 3 -15.01 -5.29 5.95
CA LYS A 3 -14.21 -5.26 4.71
C LYS A 3 -12.80 -5.74 5.03
N LYS A 4 -12.19 -6.56 4.16
CA LYS A 4 -10.79 -6.95 4.33
C LYS A 4 -9.87 -5.80 3.94
N ASN A 5 -8.73 -5.71 4.61
CA ASN A 5 -7.70 -4.73 4.29
C ASN A 5 -6.72 -5.36 3.29
N VAL A 6 -6.73 -4.88 2.06
CA VAL A 6 -5.89 -5.37 0.97
C VAL A 6 -4.81 -4.33 0.67
N ALA A 7 -3.55 -4.69 0.87
CA ALA A 7 -2.43 -3.87 0.42
C ALA A 7 -2.07 -4.20 -1.02
N VAL A 8 -2.13 -3.21 -1.90
CA VAL A 8 -1.58 -3.29 -3.25
C VAL A 8 -0.12 -2.89 -3.17
N VAL A 9 0.74 -3.90 -3.22
CA VAL A 9 2.20 -3.73 -3.18
C VAL A 9 2.70 -3.42 -4.59
N MET A 10 3.46 -2.35 -4.73
CA MET A 10 4.00 -1.88 -5.99
C MET A 10 5.43 -1.36 -5.84
N GLY A 11 6.18 -1.34 -6.94
CA GLY A 11 7.60 -1.00 -6.95
C GLY A 11 8.49 -2.24 -7.16
N GLY A 12 9.59 -2.33 -6.42
CA GLY A 12 10.55 -3.43 -6.51
C GLY A 12 11.99 -2.96 -6.44
N TYR A 13 12.91 -3.93 -6.44
CA TYR A 13 14.35 -3.71 -6.34
C TYR A 13 15.04 -3.50 -7.70
N SER A 14 14.29 -3.64 -8.80
CA SER A 14 14.77 -3.50 -10.18
C SER A 14 14.67 -2.05 -10.68
N GLU A 15 15.46 -1.70 -11.68
CA GLU A 15 15.37 -0.43 -12.43
C GLU A 15 14.01 -0.27 -13.14
N GLU A 16 13.28 -1.38 -13.32
CA GLU A 16 11.93 -1.43 -13.88
C GLU A 16 10.81 -1.13 -12.86
N TYR A 17 11.13 -0.68 -11.64
CA TYR A 17 10.13 -0.37 -10.62
C TYR A 17 9.04 0.60 -11.12
N LYS A 18 9.35 1.47 -12.09
CA LYS A 18 8.39 2.38 -12.73
C LYS A 18 7.24 1.64 -13.42
N VAL A 19 7.52 0.48 -14.03
CA VAL A 19 6.50 -0.36 -14.67
C VAL A 19 5.61 -1.00 -13.61
N SER A 20 6.21 -1.50 -12.53
CA SER A 20 5.49 -2.07 -11.38
C SER A 20 4.58 -1.05 -10.69
N LEU A 21 5.03 0.20 -10.52
CA LEU A 21 4.19 1.30 -10.01
C LEU A 21 2.96 1.52 -10.89
N LYS A 22 3.13 1.53 -12.21
CA LYS A 22 2.03 1.76 -13.15
C LYS A 22 1.01 0.61 -13.12
N SER A 23 1.48 -0.64 -13.08
CA SER A 23 0.60 -1.81 -12.95
C SER A 23 -0.10 -1.86 -11.59
N GLY A 24 0.59 -1.49 -10.52
CA GLY A 24 0.02 -1.40 -9.16
C GLY A 24 -1.08 -0.36 -9.06
N GLU A 25 -0.89 0.83 -9.66
CA GLU A 25 -1.93 1.86 -9.74
C GLU A 25 -3.19 1.37 -10.48
N LEU A 26 -3.01 0.63 -11.58
CA LEU A 26 -4.12 0.00 -12.31
C LEU A 26 -4.91 -0.97 -11.41
N ILE A 27 -4.24 -1.85 -10.67
CA ILE A 27 -4.88 -2.78 -9.72
C ILE A 27 -5.59 -2.04 -8.60
N PHE A 28 -4.94 -1.03 -8.03
CA PHE A 28 -5.54 -0.19 -6.99
C PHE A 28 -6.84 0.47 -7.47
N SER A 29 -6.85 0.97 -8.70
CA SER A 29 -8.03 1.61 -9.29
C SER A 29 -9.14 0.62 -9.67
N SER A 30 -8.81 -0.63 -9.96
CA SER A 30 -9.78 -1.66 -10.39
C SER A 30 -10.41 -2.44 -9.24
N LEU A 31 -9.79 -2.41 -8.05
CA LEU A 31 -10.31 -3.08 -6.86
C LEU A 31 -11.59 -2.42 -6.35
N ASN A 32 -12.59 -3.25 -6.03
CA ASN A 32 -13.88 -2.79 -5.56
C ASN A 32 -13.80 -2.33 -4.08
N ARG A 33 -13.96 -1.02 -3.87
CA ARG A 33 -13.92 -0.35 -2.56
C ARG A 33 -15.13 -0.66 -1.67
N ASP A 34 -16.22 -1.19 -2.23
CA ASP A 34 -17.36 -1.68 -1.45
C ASP A 34 -17.08 -3.03 -0.78
N LEU A 35 -16.16 -3.81 -1.34
CA LEU A 35 -15.78 -5.13 -0.82
C LEU A 35 -14.51 -5.08 0.03
N TYR A 36 -13.54 -4.22 -0.34
CA TYR A 36 -12.21 -4.18 0.25
C TYR A 36 -11.80 -2.77 0.66
N ASN A 37 -11.06 -2.66 1.76
CA ASN A 37 -10.29 -1.46 2.06
C ASN A 37 -8.93 -1.61 1.36
N VAL A 38 -8.71 -0.84 0.31
CA VAL A 38 -7.53 -0.97 -0.54
C VAL A 38 -6.49 0.07 -0.13
N TYR A 39 -5.25 -0.36 0.08
CA TYR A 39 -4.16 0.48 0.54
C TYR A 39 -2.99 0.42 -0.44
N LYS A 40 -2.36 1.56 -0.75
CA LYS A 40 -1.19 1.60 -1.65
C LYS A 40 0.09 1.45 -0.85
N VAL A 41 0.84 0.39 -1.09
CA VAL A 41 2.13 0.16 -0.45
C VAL A 41 3.22 0.14 -1.50
N VAL A 42 4.15 1.09 -1.42
CA VAL A 42 5.29 1.18 -2.31
C VAL A 42 6.51 0.60 -1.61
N ILE A 43 7.12 -0.40 -2.24
CA ILE A 43 8.34 -1.05 -1.78
C ILE A 43 9.46 -0.76 -2.77
N LEU A 44 10.46 -0.01 -2.34
CA LEU A 44 11.68 0.28 -3.09
C LEU A 44 12.89 -0.30 -2.37
N LYS A 45 14.02 -0.35 -3.08
CA LYS A 45 15.29 -0.86 -2.54
C LYS A 45 15.76 -0.15 -1.28
N LYS A 46 15.43 1.13 -1.15
CA LYS A 46 15.83 1.97 -0.02
C LYS A 46 14.68 2.27 0.95
N ASP A 47 13.44 2.33 0.45
CA ASP A 47 12.31 2.86 1.21
C ASP A 47 11.04 2.04 1.00
N TRP A 48 10.30 1.83 2.09
CA TRP A 48 8.99 1.18 2.09
C TRP A 48 8.00 2.15 2.71
N TYR A 49 7.00 2.55 1.95
CA TYR A 49 6.03 3.54 2.41
C TYR A 49 4.64 3.25 1.87
N PHE A 50 3.65 3.58 2.69
CA PHE A 50 2.25 3.58 2.34
C PHE A 50 1.85 4.98 1.90
N ILE A 51 0.97 5.07 0.91
CA ILE A 51 0.40 6.33 0.43
C ILE A 51 -1.04 6.42 0.91
N ASP A 52 -1.35 7.43 1.74
CA ASP A 52 -2.71 7.68 2.22
C ASP A 52 -3.58 8.36 1.15
N ASP A 53 -4.89 8.49 1.43
CA ASP A 53 -5.84 9.16 0.53
C ASP A 53 -5.52 10.64 0.27
N ARG A 54 -4.65 11.25 1.09
CA ARG A 54 -4.18 12.63 0.96
C ARG A 54 -2.84 12.71 0.23
N GLY A 55 -2.26 11.59 -0.19
CA GLY A 55 -0.96 11.51 -0.85
C GLY A 55 0.23 11.59 0.12
N ASN A 56 0.03 11.49 1.43
CA ASN A 56 1.11 11.47 2.40
C ASN A 56 1.80 10.10 2.40
N HIS A 57 3.12 10.13 2.52
CA HIS A 57 3.92 8.92 2.66
C HIS A 57 4.09 8.58 4.14
N LEU A 58 3.58 7.43 4.54
CA LEU A 58 3.74 6.89 5.88
C LEU A 58 4.72 5.70 5.83
N PRO A 59 5.64 5.57 6.80
CA PRO A 59 6.54 4.43 6.84
C PRO A 59 5.76 3.14 7.08
N VAL A 60 6.14 2.09 6.35
CA VAL A 60 5.62 0.73 6.57
C VAL A 60 6.55 0.03 7.56
N ASP A 61 5.98 -0.60 8.57
CA ASP A 61 6.73 -1.43 9.50
C ASP A 61 7.16 -2.73 8.80
N LYS A 62 8.47 -2.94 8.70
CA LYS A 62 9.05 -4.10 8.02
C LYS A 62 9.01 -5.37 8.87
N ALA A 63 8.79 -5.26 10.18
CA ALA A 63 8.76 -6.40 11.09
C ALA A 63 7.45 -7.19 10.98
N ASP A 64 6.32 -6.50 10.81
CA ASP A 64 4.98 -7.10 10.77
C ASP A 64 4.12 -6.65 9.58
N PHE A 65 4.72 -5.96 8.62
CA PHE A 65 4.07 -5.43 7.41
C PHE A 65 2.84 -4.58 7.71
N SER A 66 2.87 -3.83 8.81
CA SER A 66 1.78 -2.97 9.24
C SER A 66 2.04 -1.51 8.91
N VAL A 67 0.98 -0.70 8.90
CA VAL A 67 1.08 0.75 8.68
C VAL A 67 0.38 1.47 9.81
N THR A 68 1.06 2.46 10.39
CA THR A 68 0.43 3.38 11.35
C THR A 68 -0.05 4.60 10.61
N LEU A 69 -1.36 4.81 10.56
CA LEU A 69 -1.98 6.00 9.98
C LEU A 69 -1.68 7.22 10.85
N SER A 70 -1.76 8.42 10.27
CA SER A 70 -1.58 9.69 10.99
C SER A 70 -2.55 9.88 12.17
N SER A 71 -3.66 9.14 12.19
CA SER A 71 -4.62 9.09 13.31
C SER A 71 -4.13 8.25 14.50
N GLY A 72 -2.98 7.57 14.39
CA GLY A 72 -2.48 6.60 15.36
C GLY A 72 -3.06 5.19 15.19
N PHE A 73 -3.94 4.98 14.21
CA PHE A 73 -4.53 3.67 13.96
C PHE A 73 -3.57 2.76 13.18
N LYS A 74 -3.32 1.56 13.70
CA LYS A 74 -2.48 0.55 13.05
C LYS A 74 -3.34 -0.33 12.13
N VAL A 75 -3.02 -0.32 10.85
CA VAL A 75 -3.63 -1.17 9.83
C VAL A 75 -2.74 -2.38 9.61
N THR A 76 -3.33 -3.56 9.77
CA THR A 76 -2.77 -4.84 9.32
C THR A 76 -3.52 -5.31 8.07
N PHE A 77 -2.78 -5.92 7.15
CA PHE A 77 -3.28 -6.48 5.89
C PHE A 77 -3.43 -7.99 6.02
N ASP A 78 -4.40 -8.56 5.29
CA ASP A 78 -4.71 -10.01 5.24
C ASP A 78 -4.22 -10.66 3.95
#